data_AF-A0A5C3DXY9-F1
#
_entry.id   AF-A0A5C3DXY9-F1
#
_cell.length_a   1.000
_cell.length_b   1.000
_cell.length_c   1.000
_cell.angle_alpha   90.00
_cell.angle_beta   90.00
_cell.angle_gamma   90.00
#
_symmetry.space_group_name_H-M   'P 1'
#
loop_
_entity.id
_entity.type
_entity.pdbx_description
1 polymer ?
#
loop_
_entity_poly.entity_id
_entity_poly.type
_entity_poly.pdbx_seq_one_letter_code
_entity_poly.pdbx_strand_id
1 'polypeptide(L)'
;MWFRHLQFSTAALAISFNILSLPPSISAARKDHQTLYRRQTQYQYIADEQDPLKAAADIQQMQFVPNNSSAPNPDWLIIKDDGDSSNPPWLSQVPFVQTPAAENQQLGDGLMGWKVVPDLEGFTLNRTWQVLPNLVMPMYVSQSYKPGQDNSNIQRAIITMPGKPRDSWKYANLFRNALTVAASNPANGITADQVVIIGPVFLNSDDKEAGAVKDGELYWHGSQWQSGRRARNEPKIKLSSYHVLDNITDWVFKSGEFPSIKQVVFGGHSMGGQAVQRYAVLKKTKAYDDNVHFWVGNPGSWAWLDDQRPYQNASCAGWNNWGYGIGNISSVIGYARRDVNASREAIVERFRSRKVHYAVGLADMGPGDTHCQAKMQGGSHLDRGSQFVLSLGRLGGFPPKQTFDVIAGTSHQDYPMIRADKSVQRIFLSDFNTSFPLLANTTNPGDRPPHEHHGHNHTHHDPNVPKLKMFSTPKHRIIATGLLGGSVFLTIAFFTMLPFIFSDNYDDRSYQMEMSSRRRLLS
;
A
#
# COMPACT_ATOMS: atom_id res chain seq x y z
N MET A 1 -58.32 27.66 50.10
CA MET A 1 -57.46 28.16 51.19
C MET A 1 -56.14 27.44 51.08
N TRP A 2 -55.06 28.21 50.93
CA TRP A 2 -53.67 27.72 50.82
C TRP A 2 -53.26 26.91 52.05
N PHE A 3 -52.41 25.88 51.87
CA PHE A 3 -51.00 25.85 52.33
C PHE A 3 -50.32 24.48 52.06
N ARG A 4 -49.24 24.52 51.26
CA ARG A 4 -47.87 23.92 51.39
C ARG A 4 -47.70 22.54 52.05
N HIS A 5 -46.71 21.69 51.72
CA HIS A 5 -45.78 21.44 50.61
C HIS A 5 -44.95 20.20 51.03
N LEU A 6 -44.53 19.38 50.06
CA LEU A 6 -43.41 18.41 50.07
C LEU A 6 -43.36 17.25 51.10
N GLN A 7 -43.37 16.03 50.58
CA GLN A 7 -42.22 15.11 50.64
C GLN A 7 -42.41 13.99 49.60
N PHE A 8 -41.46 13.85 48.67
CA PHE A 8 -41.39 12.70 47.76
C PHE A 8 -40.30 11.75 48.27
N SER A 9 -40.66 10.51 48.57
CA SER A 9 -39.73 9.39 48.53
C SER A 9 -40.44 8.05 48.29
N THR A 10 -39.85 7.30 47.35
CA THR A 10 -39.87 5.84 47.13
C THR A 10 -41.17 5.10 46.87
N ALA A 11 -41.35 4.66 45.62
CA ALA A 11 -41.74 3.29 45.31
C ALA A 11 -41.15 2.88 43.95
N ALA A 12 -40.44 1.74 43.95
CA ALA A 12 -39.73 1.18 42.82
C ALA A 12 -40.69 0.59 41.77
N LEU A 13 -40.38 0.81 40.48
CA LEU A 13 -40.86 -0.05 39.40
C LEU A 13 -39.64 -0.73 38.76
N ALA A 14 -39.56 -2.04 38.95
CA ALA A 14 -38.63 -2.90 38.24
C ALA A 14 -39.10 -3.06 36.78
N ILE A 15 -38.28 -2.60 35.83
CA ILE A 15 -38.41 -2.94 34.42
C ILE A 15 -37.34 -3.97 34.10
N SER A 16 -37.78 -5.19 33.87
CA SER A 16 -36.97 -6.33 33.44
C SER A 16 -36.37 -6.05 32.07
N PHE A 17 -35.06 -5.84 31.99
CA PHE A 17 -34.33 -5.86 30.72
C PHE A 17 -34.26 -7.30 30.22
N ASN A 18 -35.03 -7.62 29.18
CA ASN A 18 -34.77 -8.80 28.36
C ASN A 18 -33.37 -8.65 27.74
N ILE A 19 -32.43 -9.46 28.22
CA ILE A 19 -31.10 -9.61 27.63
C ILE A 19 -31.31 -10.26 26.26
N LEU A 20 -31.22 -9.47 25.19
CA LEU A 20 -31.05 -10.03 23.84
C LEU A 20 -29.76 -10.86 23.86
N SER A 21 -29.90 -12.17 23.75
CA SER A 21 -28.81 -13.08 23.47
C SER A 21 -28.16 -12.68 22.15
N LEU A 22 -26.90 -12.24 22.20
CA LEU A 22 -26.08 -11.99 21.01
C LEU A 22 -26.01 -13.27 20.17
N PRO A 23 -26.00 -13.16 18.82
CA PRO A 23 -25.89 -14.33 17.96
C PRO A 23 -24.63 -15.14 18.29
N PRO A 24 -24.65 -16.47 18.13
CA PRO A 24 -23.59 -17.37 18.59
C PRO A 24 -22.19 -17.00 18.06
N SER A 25 -22.13 -16.46 16.83
CA SER A 25 -20.90 -16.01 16.17
C SER A 25 -20.23 -14.82 16.87
N ILE A 26 -21.00 -13.85 17.38
CA ILE A 26 -20.48 -12.70 18.12
C ILE A 26 -20.02 -13.12 19.52
N SER A 27 -20.71 -14.07 20.15
CA SER A 27 -20.33 -14.60 21.46
C SER A 27 -19.07 -15.47 21.41
N ALA A 28 -18.86 -16.24 20.33
CA ALA A 28 -17.64 -17.03 20.12
C ALA A 28 -16.44 -16.12 19.81
N ALA A 29 -16.62 -15.15 18.90
CA ALA A 29 -15.62 -14.13 18.61
C ALA A 29 -15.16 -13.38 19.87
N ARG A 30 -16.11 -12.96 20.72
CA ARG A 30 -15.81 -12.26 21.98
C ARG A 30 -15.09 -13.16 22.99
N LYS A 31 -15.40 -14.46 23.05
CA LYS A 31 -14.72 -15.45 23.91
C LYS A 31 -13.29 -15.75 23.45
N ASP A 32 -13.06 -15.89 22.15
CA ASP A 32 -11.72 -16.15 21.60
C ASP A 32 -10.82 -14.91 21.76
N HIS A 33 -11.36 -13.72 21.50
CA HIS A 33 -10.67 -12.46 21.74
C HIS A 33 -10.35 -12.24 23.24
N GLN A 34 -11.24 -12.63 24.16
CA GLN A 34 -10.99 -12.63 25.60
C GLN A 34 -9.97 -13.69 26.05
N THR A 35 -9.83 -14.79 25.32
CA THR A 35 -8.91 -15.89 25.67
C THR A 35 -7.48 -15.61 25.20
N LEU A 36 -7.29 -14.96 24.04
CA LEU A 36 -6.00 -14.40 23.61
C LEU A 36 -5.50 -13.32 24.57
N TYR A 37 -6.41 -12.44 25.02
CA TYR A 37 -6.12 -11.42 26.03
C TYR A 37 -5.56 -12.02 27.33
N ARG A 38 -5.85 -13.30 27.64
CA ARG A 38 -5.31 -14.02 28.81
C ARG A 38 -3.95 -14.69 28.63
N ARG A 39 -3.46 -14.87 27.39
CA ARG A 39 -2.21 -15.62 27.09
C ARG A 39 -1.02 -14.71 26.76
N GLN A 40 -1.26 -13.50 26.26
CA GLN A 40 -0.28 -12.41 26.11
C GLN A 40 -0.47 -11.28 27.14
N THR A 41 -1.32 -11.45 28.15
CA THR A 41 -1.79 -10.37 29.05
C THR A 41 -0.67 -9.52 29.62
N GLN A 42 0.47 -10.15 29.97
CA GLN A 42 1.63 -9.46 30.50
C GLN A 42 2.13 -8.34 29.59
N TYR A 43 2.08 -8.52 28.27
CA TYR A 43 2.62 -7.56 27.29
C TYR A 43 1.55 -6.99 26.35
N GLN A 44 0.28 -7.37 26.51
CA GLN A 44 -0.82 -6.86 25.69
C GLN A 44 -0.92 -5.33 25.74
N TYR A 45 -0.61 -4.72 26.89
CA TYR A 45 -0.59 -3.27 27.04
C TYR A 45 0.36 -2.57 26.06
N ILE A 46 1.44 -3.23 25.61
CA ILE A 46 2.37 -2.70 24.61
C ILE A 46 1.69 -2.60 23.24
N ALA A 47 0.85 -3.58 22.91
CA ALA A 47 0.03 -3.54 21.70
C ALA A 47 -1.10 -2.50 21.80
N ASP A 48 -1.50 -2.08 22.99
CA ASP A 48 -2.54 -1.06 23.16
C ASP A 48 -1.95 0.37 23.29
N GLU A 49 -0.63 0.47 23.51
CA GLU A 49 0.10 1.72 23.64
C GLU A 49 0.05 2.56 22.35
N GLN A 50 -0.27 3.84 22.53
CA GLN A 50 -0.45 4.80 21.43
C GLN A 50 0.80 5.63 21.18
N ASP A 51 1.66 5.83 22.19
CA ASP A 51 2.96 6.48 22.02
C ASP A 51 3.96 5.49 21.38
N PRO A 52 4.43 5.75 20.15
CA PRO A 52 5.38 4.88 19.45
C PRO A 52 6.68 4.65 20.21
N LEU A 53 7.22 5.68 20.86
CA LEU A 53 8.48 5.60 21.58
C LEU A 53 8.31 4.84 22.89
N LYS A 54 7.17 5.05 23.57
CA LYS A 54 6.85 4.28 24.77
C LYS A 54 6.64 2.80 24.45
N ALA A 55 5.84 2.48 23.44
CA ALA A 55 5.64 1.08 23.00
C ALA A 55 6.98 0.41 22.66
N ALA A 56 7.85 1.10 21.93
CA ALA A 56 9.18 0.59 21.59
C ALA A 56 10.09 0.43 22.83
N ALA A 57 10.04 1.36 23.78
CA ALA A 57 10.79 1.25 25.03
C ALA A 57 10.28 0.10 25.91
N ASP A 58 8.97 -0.11 25.98
CA ASP A 58 8.36 -1.19 26.76
C ASP A 58 8.70 -2.57 26.17
N ILE A 59 8.82 -2.69 24.83
CA ILE A 59 9.34 -3.90 24.17
C ILE A 59 10.76 -4.22 24.67
N GLN A 60 11.60 -3.19 24.87
CA GLN A 60 12.96 -3.38 25.36
C GLN A 60 13.01 -3.77 26.85
N GLN A 61 11.89 -3.74 27.57
CA GLN A 61 11.75 -4.29 28.92
C GLN A 61 11.20 -5.72 28.94
N MET A 62 10.77 -6.26 27.79
CA MET A 62 10.28 -7.63 27.70
C MET A 62 11.42 -8.62 27.97
N GLN A 63 11.14 -9.65 28.78
CA GLN A 63 12.11 -10.72 29.02
C GLN A 63 12.48 -11.42 27.71
N PHE A 64 13.77 -11.65 27.52
CA PHE A 64 14.35 -12.36 26.37
C PHE A 64 14.15 -11.69 24.99
N VAL A 65 13.75 -10.43 24.92
CA VAL A 65 13.68 -9.68 23.65
C VAL A 65 14.99 -8.94 23.33
N PRO A 66 15.57 -8.10 24.21
CA PRO A 66 16.77 -7.35 23.88
C PRO A 66 17.96 -8.24 23.50
N ASN A 67 18.53 -8.00 22.32
CA ASN A 67 19.67 -8.69 21.71
C ASN A 67 19.54 -10.23 21.65
N ASN A 68 18.32 -10.74 21.67
CA ASN A 68 18.07 -12.18 21.69
C ASN A 68 17.01 -12.58 20.66
N SER A 69 16.97 -13.86 20.34
CA SER A 69 15.98 -14.44 19.43
C SER A 69 15.53 -15.80 19.94
N SER A 70 14.24 -16.09 19.78
CA SER A 70 13.64 -17.37 20.12
C SER A 70 12.51 -17.69 19.16
N ALA A 71 12.06 -18.95 19.17
CA ALA A 71 10.77 -19.27 18.57
C ALA A 71 9.65 -18.48 19.29
N PRO A 72 8.57 -18.10 18.57
CA PRO A 72 7.39 -17.55 19.24
C PRO A 72 6.83 -18.58 20.22
N ASN A 73 6.29 -18.11 21.35
CA ASN A 73 5.43 -18.96 22.15
C ASN A 73 4.15 -19.26 21.35
N PRO A 74 3.85 -20.51 20.98
CA PRO A 74 2.68 -20.82 20.16
C PRO A 74 1.37 -20.37 20.81
N ASP A 75 1.30 -20.32 22.14
CA ASP A 75 0.11 -19.87 22.87
C ASP A 75 -0.22 -18.39 22.68
N TRP A 76 0.75 -17.60 22.23
CA TRP A 76 0.57 -16.18 21.93
C TRP A 76 -0.09 -15.94 20.57
N LEU A 77 -0.16 -16.94 19.71
CA LEU A 77 -0.63 -16.76 18.33
C LEU A 77 -2.15 -16.97 18.20
N ILE A 78 -2.81 -16.10 17.43
CA ILE A 78 -4.21 -16.25 17.02
C ILE A 78 -4.34 -17.45 16.09
N ILE A 79 -3.51 -17.47 15.05
CA ILE A 79 -3.41 -18.56 14.10
C ILE A 79 -2.11 -19.31 14.39
N LYS A 80 -2.18 -20.64 14.55
CA LYS A 80 -1.06 -21.44 15.06
C LYS A 80 -0.07 -21.89 13.97
N ASP A 81 -0.49 -21.92 12.72
CA ASP A 81 0.35 -22.25 11.56
C ASP A 81 1.01 -20.98 10.98
N ASP A 82 1.47 -21.00 9.72
CA ASP A 82 2.07 -19.82 9.06
C ASP A 82 1.06 -18.71 8.76
N GLY A 83 -0.24 -18.99 8.95
CA GLY A 83 -1.32 -18.02 8.89
C GLY A 83 -1.83 -17.72 7.48
N ASP A 84 -1.36 -18.38 6.44
CA ASP A 84 -1.66 -18.08 5.03
C ASP A 84 -2.78 -18.94 4.42
N SER A 85 -3.47 -19.73 5.25
CA SER A 85 -4.48 -20.70 4.84
C SER A 85 -5.92 -20.29 5.18
N SER A 86 -6.13 -19.33 6.10
CA SER A 86 -7.49 -19.03 6.58
C SER A 86 -7.62 -17.67 7.29
N ASN A 87 -8.87 -17.23 7.43
CA ASN A 87 -9.24 -16.17 8.36
C ASN A 87 -9.28 -16.69 9.81
N PRO A 88 -9.05 -15.83 10.82
CA PRO A 88 -9.25 -16.22 12.21
C PRO A 88 -10.72 -16.57 12.47
N PRO A 89 -11.04 -17.33 13.53
CA PRO A 89 -12.37 -17.89 13.76
C PRO A 89 -13.53 -16.88 13.66
N TRP A 90 -13.35 -15.65 14.17
CA TRP A 90 -14.36 -14.58 14.14
C TRP A 90 -14.58 -13.93 12.77
N LEU A 91 -13.74 -14.24 11.79
CA LEU A 91 -13.84 -13.79 10.40
C LEU A 91 -13.97 -14.98 9.44
N SER A 92 -14.38 -16.15 9.95
CA SER A 92 -14.58 -17.37 9.15
C SER A 92 -15.65 -17.21 8.07
N GLN A 93 -16.61 -16.30 8.25
CA GLN A 93 -17.61 -15.93 7.25
C GLN A 93 -17.07 -15.09 6.10
N VAL A 94 -15.92 -14.42 6.28
CA VAL A 94 -15.32 -13.60 5.22
C VAL A 94 -14.62 -14.55 4.24
N PRO A 95 -14.89 -14.46 2.92
CA PRO A 95 -14.23 -15.30 1.93
C PRO A 95 -12.71 -15.19 2.02
N PHE A 96 -12.04 -16.33 1.91
CA PHE A 96 -10.59 -16.43 1.81
C PHE A 96 -10.25 -17.27 0.58
N VAL A 97 -9.49 -16.71 -0.34
CA VAL A 97 -9.04 -17.43 -1.55
C VAL A 97 -7.60 -17.87 -1.34
N GLN A 98 -7.38 -19.16 -1.52
CA GLN A 98 -6.07 -19.79 -1.32
C GLN A 98 -5.05 -19.28 -2.34
N THR A 99 -3.80 -19.20 -1.91
CA THR A 99 -2.70 -18.87 -2.82
C THR A 99 -2.42 -20.10 -3.69
N PRO A 100 -2.35 -19.96 -5.03
CA PRO A 100 -2.00 -21.08 -5.88
C PRO A 100 -0.56 -21.53 -5.60
N ALA A 101 -0.35 -22.84 -5.59
CA ALA A 101 0.99 -23.41 -5.60
C ALA A 101 1.68 -23.10 -6.95
N ALA A 102 3.01 -23.01 -6.92
CA ALA A 102 3.82 -22.88 -8.12
C ALA A 102 4.92 -23.93 -8.10
N GLU A 103 5.30 -24.44 -9.27
CA GLU A 103 6.42 -25.36 -9.37
C GLU A 103 7.75 -24.60 -9.18
N ASN A 104 8.62 -25.16 -8.34
CA ASN A 104 10.01 -24.76 -8.22
C ASN A 104 10.92 -25.96 -8.49
N GLN A 105 12.20 -25.67 -8.68
CA GLN A 105 13.24 -26.67 -8.79
C GLN A 105 14.45 -26.27 -7.95
N GLN A 106 15.13 -27.29 -7.45
CA GLN A 106 16.43 -27.13 -6.83
C GLN A 106 17.49 -26.97 -7.92
N LEU A 107 18.28 -25.91 -7.82
CA LEU A 107 19.44 -25.65 -8.66
C LEU A 107 20.73 -26.10 -7.94
N GLY A 108 21.88 -25.85 -8.56
CA GLY A 108 23.19 -26.01 -7.91
C GLY A 108 23.27 -25.29 -6.56
N ASP A 109 24.11 -25.81 -5.65
CA ASP A 109 24.36 -25.23 -4.32
C ASP A 109 23.13 -25.14 -3.38
N GLY A 110 22.05 -25.89 -3.67
CA GLY A 110 20.84 -25.92 -2.84
C GLY A 110 19.94 -24.68 -2.98
N LEU A 111 20.17 -23.86 -4.01
CA LEU A 111 19.30 -22.74 -4.34
C LEU A 111 17.98 -23.24 -4.94
N MET A 112 16.91 -22.47 -4.76
CA MET A 112 15.59 -22.78 -5.31
C MET A 112 15.18 -21.69 -6.30
N GLY A 113 14.82 -22.10 -7.52
CA GLY A 113 14.28 -21.23 -8.57
C GLY A 113 12.85 -21.62 -8.92
N TRP A 114 11.98 -20.63 -9.14
CA TRP A 114 10.63 -20.88 -9.65
C TRP A 114 10.68 -21.27 -11.13
N LYS A 115 9.96 -22.34 -11.50
CA LYS A 115 9.81 -22.74 -12.91
C LYS A 115 8.73 -21.92 -13.61
N VAL A 116 7.74 -21.46 -12.86
CA VAL A 116 6.58 -20.73 -13.38
C VAL A 116 6.13 -19.67 -12.38
N VAL A 117 5.60 -18.58 -12.92
CA VAL A 117 4.81 -17.61 -12.15
C VAL A 117 3.33 -17.97 -12.45
N PRO A 118 2.56 -18.45 -11.46
CA PRO A 118 1.26 -19.07 -11.69
C PRO A 118 0.19 -18.03 -12.08
N ASP A 119 -0.90 -18.45 -12.69
CA ASP A 119 -2.07 -17.57 -12.77
C ASP A 119 -2.69 -17.40 -11.37
N LEU A 120 -3.32 -16.24 -11.13
CA LEU A 120 -3.90 -15.89 -9.83
C LEU A 120 -5.34 -15.43 -10.01
N GLU A 121 -6.27 -16.12 -9.35
CA GLU A 121 -7.70 -15.78 -9.38
C GLU A 121 -7.96 -14.33 -8.93
N GLY A 122 -8.75 -13.59 -9.72
CA GLY A 122 -9.06 -12.18 -9.46
C GLY A 122 -7.95 -11.21 -9.88
N PHE A 123 -6.90 -11.70 -10.56
CA PHE A 123 -5.80 -10.89 -11.08
C PHE A 123 -5.52 -11.20 -12.56
N THR A 124 -4.97 -10.20 -13.25
CA THR A 124 -4.33 -10.38 -14.55
C THR A 124 -2.82 -10.38 -14.34
N LEU A 125 -2.15 -11.45 -14.78
CA LEU A 125 -0.69 -11.49 -14.87
C LEU A 125 -0.24 -10.75 -16.14
N ASN A 126 -0.02 -9.45 -16.02
CA ASN A 126 0.46 -8.62 -17.13
C ASN A 126 1.97 -8.79 -17.32
N ARG A 127 2.35 -9.40 -18.44
CA ARG A 127 3.75 -9.58 -18.88
C ARG A 127 4.09 -8.72 -20.12
N THR A 128 3.39 -7.61 -20.30
CA THR A 128 3.57 -6.70 -21.45
C THR A 128 3.97 -5.28 -21.01
N TRP A 129 3.88 -4.97 -19.72
CA TRP A 129 4.16 -3.65 -19.20
C TRP A 129 5.67 -3.35 -19.24
N GLN A 130 6.05 -2.34 -20.02
CA GLN A 130 7.44 -1.98 -20.27
C GLN A 130 7.88 -0.83 -19.34
N VAL A 131 8.90 -1.07 -18.51
CA VAL A 131 9.54 -0.01 -17.71
C VAL A 131 10.36 0.92 -18.61
N LEU A 132 11.01 0.32 -19.60
CA LEU A 132 11.79 0.93 -20.66
C LEU A 132 11.55 0.11 -21.94
N PRO A 133 11.82 0.65 -23.14
CA PRO A 133 11.67 -0.10 -24.38
C PRO A 133 12.33 -1.48 -24.30
N ASN A 134 11.55 -2.53 -24.57
CA ASN A 134 11.95 -3.95 -24.53
C ASN A 134 12.34 -4.50 -23.15
N LEU A 135 12.07 -3.77 -22.07
CA LEU A 135 12.31 -4.21 -20.69
C LEU A 135 10.99 -4.27 -19.92
N VAL A 136 10.52 -5.49 -19.71
CA VAL A 136 9.22 -5.78 -19.13
C VAL A 136 9.35 -6.00 -17.62
N MET A 137 8.49 -5.36 -16.84
CA MET A 137 8.25 -5.81 -15.47
C MET A 137 6.95 -6.62 -15.45
N PRO A 138 7.00 -7.95 -15.26
CA PRO A 138 5.78 -8.72 -15.05
C PRO A 138 5.09 -8.28 -13.75
N MET A 139 3.77 -8.15 -13.76
CA MET A 139 2.99 -7.73 -12.58
C MET A 139 1.63 -8.42 -12.53
N TYR A 140 1.18 -8.77 -11.33
CA TYR A 140 -0.24 -9.03 -11.09
C TYR A 140 -0.98 -7.71 -10.90
N VAL A 141 -2.09 -7.52 -11.59
CA VAL A 141 -2.99 -6.37 -11.37
C VAL A 141 -4.39 -6.90 -11.10
N SER A 142 -5.02 -6.48 -10.00
CA SER A 142 -6.36 -6.95 -9.64
C SER A 142 -7.39 -6.56 -10.69
N GLN A 143 -8.41 -7.40 -10.88
CA GLN A 143 -9.47 -7.20 -11.87
C GLN A 143 -10.37 -5.97 -11.63
N SER A 144 -10.18 -5.24 -10.53
CA SER A 144 -10.77 -3.91 -10.34
C SER A 144 -10.27 -2.91 -11.39
N TYR A 145 -9.07 -3.09 -11.92
CA TYR A 145 -8.55 -2.31 -13.04
C TYR A 145 -8.83 -3.01 -14.38
N LYS A 146 -9.36 -2.24 -15.33
CA LYS A 146 -9.70 -2.69 -16.68
C LYS A 146 -9.03 -1.76 -17.71
N PRO A 147 -7.99 -2.23 -18.43
CA PRO A 147 -7.32 -1.43 -19.45
C PRO A 147 -8.29 -0.88 -20.50
N GLY A 148 -8.17 0.41 -20.82
CA GLY A 148 -9.01 1.08 -21.84
C GLY A 148 -10.47 1.29 -21.46
N GLN A 149 -10.88 0.94 -20.23
CA GLN A 149 -12.23 1.17 -19.71
C GLN A 149 -12.23 2.29 -18.66
N ASP A 150 -13.42 2.62 -18.15
CA ASP A 150 -13.56 3.53 -17.03
C ASP A 150 -13.10 2.87 -15.71
N ASN A 151 -12.08 3.46 -15.10
CA ASN A 151 -11.57 3.06 -13.78
C ASN A 151 -11.78 4.18 -12.73
N SER A 152 -12.79 5.02 -12.91
CA SER A 152 -13.12 6.13 -12.00
C SER A 152 -13.54 5.70 -10.59
N ASN A 153 -13.89 4.44 -10.37
CA ASN A 153 -14.13 3.93 -9.02
C ASN A 153 -12.82 3.79 -8.20
N ILE A 154 -11.68 3.60 -8.86
CA ILE A 154 -10.41 3.32 -8.20
C ILE A 154 -9.86 4.60 -7.57
N GLN A 155 -9.76 4.59 -6.23
CA GLN A 155 -9.29 5.71 -5.41
C GLN A 155 -7.97 5.41 -4.71
N ARG A 156 -7.61 4.13 -4.56
CA ARG A 156 -6.36 3.71 -3.94
C ARG A 156 -5.68 2.62 -4.73
N ALA A 157 -4.36 2.73 -4.90
CA ALA A 157 -3.55 1.65 -5.40
C ALA A 157 -2.64 1.09 -4.30
N ILE A 158 -2.55 -0.23 -4.21
CA ILE A 158 -1.65 -0.93 -3.29
C ILE A 158 -0.57 -1.61 -4.12
N ILE A 159 0.69 -1.24 -3.92
CA ILE A 159 1.85 -1.85 -4.57
C ILE A 159 2.50 -2.81 -3.57
N THR A 160 2.43 -4.11 -3.83
CA THR A 160 2.91 -5.14 -2.90
C THR A 160 4.35 -5.54 -3.21
N MET A 161 5.11 -5.85 -2.16
CA MET A 161 6.49 -6.36 -2.27
C MET A 161 6.55 -7.79 -1.72
N PRO A 162 7.15 -8.75 -2.44
CA PRO A 162 7.21 -10.15 -2.01
C PRO A 162 8.14 -10.36 -0.81
N GLY A 163 8.03 -11.54 -0.20
CA GLY A 163 8.94 -12.03 0.83
C GLY A 163 10.25 -12.59 0.24
N LYS A 164 11.03 -13.24 1.10
CA LYS A 164 12.28 -13.92 0.70
C LYS A 164 12.10 -14.95 -0.43
N PRO A 165 10.99 -15.73 -0.47
CA PRO A 165 10.76 -16.70 -1.54
C PRO A 165 10.48 -16.09 -2.91
N ARG A 166 10.29 -14.76 -3.04
CA ARG A 166 9.97 -14.08 -4.31
C ARG A 166 8.58 -14.43 -4.89
N ASP A 167 7.72 -14.98 -4.04
CA ASP A 167 6.34 -15.40 -4.30
C ASP A 167 5.37 -14.21 -4.39
N SER A 168 5.58 -13.35 -5.40
CA SER A 168 4.84 -12.09 -5.57
C SER A 168 3.32 -12.29 -5.70
N TRP A 169 2.88 -13.44 -6.24
CA TRP A 169 1.47 -13.82 -6.30
C TRP A 169 0.88 -14.06 -4.91
N LYS A 170 1.63 -14.68 -3.99
CA LYS A 170 1.22 -14.85 -2.59
C LYS A 170 0.92 -13.49 -1.98
N TYR A 171 1.84 -12.55 -2.10
CA TYR A 171 1.65 -11.22 -1.51
C TYR A 171 0.49 -10.43 -2.13
N ALA A 172 0.32 -10.47 -3.46
CA ALA A 172 -0.87 -9.89 -4.10
C ALA A 172 -2.17 -10.52 -3.57
N ASN A 173 -2.20 -11.85 -3.44
CA ASN A 173 -3.33 -12.63 -2.92
C ASN A 173 -3.66 -12.31 -1.46
N LEU A 174 -2.64 -12.23 -0.60
CA LEU A 174 -2.81 -11.93 0.84
C LEU A 174 -3.32 -10.51 1.08
N PHE A 175 -2.82 -9.52 0.32
CA PHE A 175 -3.36 -8.16 0.35
C PHE A 175 -4.81 -8.12 -0.17
N ARG A 176 -5.16 -8.93 -1.19
CA ARG A 176 -6.56 -9.06 -1.63
C ARG A 176 -7.45 -9.64 -0.53
N ASN A 177 -7.01 -10.70 0.15
CA ASN A 177 -7.77 -11.28 1.26
C ASN A 177 -7.95 -10.27 2.41
N ALA A 178 -6.93 -9.48 2.73
CA ALA A 178 -7.05 -8.42 3.73
C ALA A 178 -7.96 -7.27 3.28
N LEU A 179 -7.98 -6.94 1.99
CA LEU A 179 -8.95 -5.99 1.41
C LEU A 179 -10.38 -6.51 1.52
N THR A 180 -10.61 -7.80 1.25
CA THR A 180 -11.94 -8.43 1.42
C THR A 180 -12.44 -8.27 2.85
N VAL A 181 -11.55 -8.44 3.83
CA VAL A 181 -11.87 -8.23 5.26
C VAL A 181 -12.22 -6.79 5.53
N ALA A 182 -11.41 -5.84 5.04
CA ALA A 182 -11.67 -4.42 5.19
C ALA A 182 -13.02 -4.00 4.57
N ALA A 183 -13.34 -4.51 3.37
CA ALA A 183 -14.57 -4.22 2.65
C ALA A 183 -15.80 -4.97 3.21
N SER A 184 -15.61 -6.09 3.91
CA SER A 184 -16.71 -6.83 4.55
C SER A 184 -17.32 -6.13 5.76
N ASN A 185 -16.63 -5.12 6.31
CA ASN A 185 -17.14 -4.29 7.40
C ASN A 185 -17.68 -2.96 6.85
N PRO A 186 -19.01 -2.75 6.78
CA PRO A 186 -19.60 -1.51 6.25
C PRO A 186 -19.14 -0.25 6.99
N ALA A 187 -18.75 -0.36 8.27
CA ALA A 187 -18.26 0.78 9.05
C ALA A 187 -16.94 1.36 8.50
N ASN A 188 -16.20 0.59 7.71
CA ASN A 188 -14.96 1.07 7.07
C ASN A 188 -15.23 1.99 5.87
N GLY A 189 -16.45 1.99 5.31
CA GLY A 189 -16.84 2.91 4.25
C GLY A 189 -16.05 2.78 2.94
N ILE A 190 -15.47 1.60 2.68
CA ILE A 190 -14.75 1.28 1.44
C ILE A 190 -15.36 0.04 0.78
N THR A 191 -15.27 -0.03 -0.55
CA THR A 191 -15.59 -1.23 -1.33
C THR A 191 -14.35 -1.75 -2.06
N ALA A 192 -14.30 -3.06 -2.34
CA ALA A 192 -13.12 -3.69 -2.91
C ALA A 192 -12.77 -3.16 -4.32
N ASP A 193 -13.77 -2.73 -5.11
CA ASP A 193 -13.59 -2.18 -6.45
C ASP A 193 -12.99 -0.77 -6.46
N GLN A 194 -12.95 -0.08 -5.32
CA GLN A 194 -12.26 1.21 -5.18
C GLN A 194 -10.75 1.09 -4.97
N VAL A 195 -10.24 -0.15 -4.85
CA VAL A 195 -8.84 -0.44 -4.61
C VAL A 195 -8.28 -1.29 -5.74
N VAL A 196 -7.14 -0.89 -6.31
CA VAL A 196 -6.35 -1.73 -7.21
C VAL A 196 -5.13 -2.27 -6.46
N ILE A 197 -4.87 -3.58 -6.60
CA ILE A 197 -3.68 -4.23 -6.07
C ILE A 197 -2.76 -4.54 -7.24
N ILE A 198 -1.53 -4.07 -7.13
CA ILE A 198 -0.46 -4.24 -8.11
C ILE A 198 0.67 -4.99 -7.40
N GLY A 199 0.97 -6.21 -7.84
CA GLY A 199 2.04 -7.04 -7.33
C GLY A 199 3.14 -7.23 -8.38
N PRO A 200 4.16 -6.36 -8.43
CA PRO A 200 5.28 -6.54 -9.34
C PRO A 200 6.05 -7.81 -9.01
N VAL A 201 6.34 -8.60 -10.04
CA VAL A 201 6.95 -9.93 -9.91
C VAL A 201 8.48 -9.80 -9.90
N PHE A 202 9.07 -9.77 -8.71
CA PHE A 202 10.51 -9.64 -8.52
C PHE A 202 11.20 -11.01 -8.53
N LEU A 203 11.64 -11.44 -9.70
CA LEU A 203 12.41 -12.68 -9.89
C LEU A 203 13.92 -12.43 -9.85
N ASN A 204 14.67 -13.51 -9.66
CA ASN A 204 16.12 -13.49 -9.67
C ASN A 204 16.73 -14.39 -10.77
N SER A 205 18.07 -14.44 -10.82
CA SER A 205 18.83 -15.29 -11.75
C SER A 205 18.49 -16.78 -11.61
N ASP A 206 18.17 -17.26 -10.41
CA ASP A 206 17.79 -18.64 -10.15
C ASP A 206 16.43 -18.94 -10.80
N ASP A 207 15.48 -18.04 -10.68
CA ASP A 207 14.16 -18.14 -11.33
C ASP A 207 14.27 -18.05 -12.86
N LYS A 208 15.28 -17.32 -13.37
CA LYS A 208 15.58 -17.29 -14.81
C LYS A 208 16.12 -18.64 -15.28
N GLU A 209 17.08 -19.20 -14.56
CA GLU A 209 17.64 -20.53 -14.87
C GLU A 209 16.56 -21.61 -14.81
N ALA A 210 15.63 -21.49 -13.87
CA ALA A 210 14.49 -22.39 -13.73
C ALA A 210 13.37 -22.19 -14.76
N GLY A 211 13.35 -21.06 -15.50
CA GLY A 211 12.43 -20.82 -16.61
C GLY A 211 11.24 -19.89 -16.32
N ALA A 212 11.13 -19.31 -15.12
CA ALA A 212 10.01 -18.40 -14.80
C ALA A 212 10.13 -17.01 -15.46
N VAL A 213 11.35 -16.57 -15.77
CA VAL A 213 11.65 -15.28 -16.41
C VAL A 213 11.58 -15.44 -17.93
N LYS A 214 10.68 -14.71 -18.59
CA LYS A 214 10.56 -14.69 -20.06
C LYS A 214 11.48 -13.66 -20.70
N ASP A 215 11.64 -13.73 -22.01
CA ASP A 215 12.46 -12.80 -22.78
C ASP A 215 12.04 -11.33 -22.53
N GLY A 216 13.04 -10.49 -22.27
CA GLY A 216 12.84 -9.07 -21.95
C GLY A 216 12.37 -8.78 -20.52
N GLU A 217 11.99 -9.78 -19.73
CA GLU A 217 11.54 -9.57 -18.35
C GLU A 217 12.71 -9.24 -17.41
N LEU A 218 12.48 -8.30 -16.49
CA LEU A 218 13.47 -7.88 -15.51
C LEU A 218 13.69 -8.96 -14.44
N TYR A 219 14.96 -9.19 -14.09
CA TYR A 219 15.35 -10.06 -12.99
C TYR A 219 16.59 -9.50 -12.26
N TRP A 220 16.80 -9.94 -11.02
CA TRP A 220 17.90 -9.48 -10.16
C TRP A 220 18.82 -10.62 -9.73
N HIS A 221 19.89 -10.30 -9.01
CA HIS A 221 20.74 -11.32 -8.39
C HIS A 221 20.29 -11.56 -6.94
N GLY A 222 19.99 -12.80 -6.57
CA GLY A 222 19.52 -13.14 -5.22
C GLY A 222 18.40 -12.19 -4.74
N SER A 223 18.54 -11.69 -3.52
CA SER A 223 17.62 -10.70 -2.92
C SER A 223 18.03 -9.24 -3.21
N GLN A 224 18.84 -8.96 -4.22
CA GLN A 224 19.33 -7.60 -4.46
C GLN A 224 18.21 -6.61 -4.89
N TRP A 225 17.07 -7.11 -5.37
CA TRP A 225 15.90 -6.31 -5.72
C TRP A 225 15.36 -5.51 -4.52
N GLN A 226 15.35 -6.06 -3.29
CA GLN A 226 14.80 -5.33 -2.14
C GLN A 226 15.63 -4.07 -1.80
N SER A 227 16.92 -4.07 -2.14
CA SER A 227 17.84 -2.99 -1.79
C SER A 227 18.09 -2.04 -2.96
N GLY A 228 17.21 -2.03 -3.97
CA GLY A 228 17.31 -1.08 -5.07
C GLY A 228 18.49 -1.35 -6.01
N ARG A 229 19.09 -2.54 -5.98
CA ARG A 229 20.22 -2.86 -6.86
C ARG A 229 19.77 -3.00 -8.31
N ARG A 230 20.75 -3.06 -9.21
CA ARG A 230 20.52 -3.10 -10.66
C ARG A 230 19.98 -4.46 -11.11
N ALA A 231 19.06 -4.42 -12.07
CA ALA A 231 18.63 -5.61 -12.80
C ALA A 231 19.81 -6.26 -13.54
N ARG A 232 19.69 -7.56 -13.83
CA ARG A 232 20.73 -8.43 -14.38
C ARG A 232 20.55 -8.76 -15.86
N ASN A 233 19.58 -8.11 -16.51
CA ASN A 233 19.33 -8.24 -17.95
C ASN A 233 20.58 -7.92 -18.78
N GLU A 234 20.70 -8.61 -19.91
CA GLU A 234 21.74 -8.37 -20.91
C GLU A 234 21.12 -7.70 -22.15
N PRO A 235 21.79 -6.70 -22.76
CA PRO A 235 23.06 -6.10 -22.30
C PRO A 235 22.91 -5.37 -20.96
N LYS A 236 23.96 -5.37 -20.13
CA LYS A 236 23.95 -4.76 -18.77
C LYS A 236 23.31 -3.37 -18.71
N ILE A 237 22.18 -3.27 -18.03
CA ILE A 237 21.41 -2.02 -17.87
C ILE A 237 21.65 -1.30 -16.53
N LYS A 238 21.46 0.02 -16.50
CA LYS A 238 21.55 0.88 -15.30
C LYS A 238 20.20 1.05 -14.58
N LEU A 239 19.31 0.05 -14.66
CA LEU A 239 17.98 0.11 -14.06
C LEU A 239 17.97 -0.50 -12.65
N SER A 240 17.63 0.31 -11.65
CA SER A 240 17.38 -0.11 -10.26
C SER A 240 15.94 -0.62 -10.11
N SER A 241 15.68 -1.55 -9.19
CA SER A 241 14.30 -1.87 -8.79
C SER A 241 13.53 -0.67 -8.26
N TYR A 242 14.20 0.35 -7.69
CA TYR A 242 13.51 1.57 -7.25
C TYR A 242 13.06 2.46 -8.42
N HIS A 243 13.73 2.40 -9.58
CA HIS A 243 13.19 3.02 -10.79
C HIS A 243 11.91 2.32 -11.26
N VAL A 244 11.79 1.00 -11.06
CA VAL A 244 10.56 0.25 -11.39
C VAL A 244 9.41 0.72 -10.49
N LEU A 245 9.65 0.84 -9.18
CA LEU A 245 8.64 1.34 -8.24
C LEU A 245 8.22 2.79 -8.55
N ASP A 246 9.19 3.66 -8.90
CA ASP A 246 8.90 5.02 -9.37
C ASP A 246 8.03 5.00 -10.63
N ASN A 247 8.33 4.13 -11.60
CA ASN A 247 7.60 4.04 -12.86
C ASN A 247 6.17 3.52 -12.68
N ILE A 248 5.94 2.51 -11.82
CA ILE A 248 4.60 2.03 -11.47
C ILE A 248 3.79 3.14 -10.79
N THR A 249 4.42 3.90 -9.88
CA THR A 249 3.74 5.00 -9.18
C THR A 249 3.43 6.17 -10.13
N ASP A 250 4.37 6.48 -11.02
CA ASP A 250 4.17 7.46 -12.10
C ASP A 250 3.03 7.00 -13.02
N TRP A 251 2.93 5.71 -13.37
CA TRP A 251 1.79 5.17 -14.12
C TRP A 251 0.47 5.40 -13.38
N VAL A 252 0.38 5.04 -12.09
CA VAL A 252 -0.83 5.21 -11.29
C VAL A 252 -1.29 6.68 -11.22
N PHE A 253 -0.37 7.63 -10.97
CA PHE A 253 -0.75 9.04 -10.81
C PHE A 253 -0.79 9.85 -12.11
N LYS A 254 -0.10 9.43 -13.17
CA LYS A 254 0.13 10.27 -14.37
C LYS A 254 -0.41 9.72 -15.68
N SER A 255 -0.76 8.44 -15.76
CA SER A 255 -1.29 7.86 -17.01
C SER A 255 -2.63 8.47 -17.42
N GLY A 256 -3.42 8.93 -16.45
CA GLY A 256 -4.82 9.32 -16.64
C GLY A 256 -5.79 8.14 -16.63
N GLU A 257 -5.31 6.91 -16.47
CA GLU A 257 -6.15 5.71 -16.42
C GLU A 257 -6.92 5.59 -15.10
N PHE A 258 -6.45 6.26 -14.03
CA PHE A 258 -7.08 6.25 -12.71
C PHE A 258 -7.56 7.66 -12.33
N PRO A 259 -8.67 8.17 -12.92
CA PRO A 259 -9.04 9.58 -12.81
C PRO A 259 -9.42 10.01 -11.38
N SER A 260 -9.79 9.07 -10.51
CA SER A 260 -10.16 9.30 -9.12
C SER A 260 -9.08 8.90 -8.12
N ILE A 261 -7.86 8.57 -8.57
CA ILE A 261 -6.79 8.14 -7.68
C ILE A 261 -6.46 9.22 -6.65
N LYS A 262 -6.42 8.81 -5.39
CA LYS A 262 -6.09 9.68 -4.26
C LYS A 262 -4.78 9.30 -3.61
N GLN A 263 -4.54 8.00 -3.41
CA GLN A 263 -3.42 7.49 -2.61
C GLN A 263 -2.76 6.26 -3.26
N VAL A 264 -1.45 6.13 -3.06
CA VAL A 264 -0.69 4.90 -3.30
C VAL A 264 -0.13 4.40 -1.98
N VAL A 265 -0.25 3.09 -1.71
CA VAL A 265 0.36 2.45 -0.55
C VAL A 265 1.34 1.38 -1.01
N PHE A 266 2.59 1.49 -0.60
CA PHE A 266 3.55 0.39 -0.69
C PHE A 266 3.42 -0.51 0.53
N GLY A 267 3.29 -1.82 0.33
CA GLY A 267 3.14 -2.77 1.42
C GLY A 267 4.03 -3.99 1.26
N GLY A 268 4.71 -4.39 2.33
CA GLY A 268 5.52 -5.60 2.35
C GLY A 268 5.77 -6.11 3.76
N HIS A 269 5.85 -7.43 3.90
CA HIS A 269 6.20 -8.12 5.14
C HIS A 269 7.57 -8.82 4.99
N SER A 270 8.29 -9.05 6.09
CA SER A 270 9.59 -9.71 6.08
C SER A 270 10.59 -9.03 5.13
N MET A 271 11.10 -9.74 4.11
CA MET A 271 11.97 -9.15 3.09
C MET A 271 11.28 -8.06 2.25
N GLY A 272 9.97 -8.17 2.04
CA GLY A 272 9.16 -7.12 1.42
C GLY A 272 9.09 -5.88 2.31
N GLY A 273 9.01 -6.06 3.63
CA GLY A 273 9.11 -4.96 4.61
C GLY A 273 10.46 -4.26 4.54
N GLN A 274 11.55 -5.02 4.38
CA GLN A 274 12.88 -4.44 4.12
C GLN A 274 12.88 -3.62 2.82
N ALA A 275 12.26 -4.14 1.75
CA ALA A 275 12.20 -3.46 0.46
C ALA A 275 11.44 -2.13 0.54
N VAL A 276 10.26 -2.13 1.18
CA VAL A 276 9.44 -0.94 1.38
C VAL A 276 10.17 0.10 2.23
N GLN A 277 10.77 -0.31 3.35
CA GLN A 277 11.50 0.62 4.22
C GLN A 277 12.72 1.23 3.52
N ARG A 278 13.52 0.41 2.84
CA ARG A 278 14.72 0.87 2.13
C ARG A 278 14.38 1.76 0.95
N TYR A 279 13.28 1.46 0.24
CA TYR A 279 12.77 2.34 -0.81
C TYR A 279 12.30 3.66 -0.22
N ALA A 280 11.52 3.67 0.86
CA ALA A 280 11.08 4.90 1.51
C ALA A 280 12.25 5.81 1.93
N VAL A 281 13.36 5.23 2.40
CA VAL A 281 14.61 5.96 2.75
C VAL A 281 15.22 6.66 1.55
N LEU A 282 15.43 5.94 0.43
CA LEU A 282 16.13 6.52 -0.73
C LEU A 282 15.23 7.17 -1.78
N LYS A 283 13.92 6.93 -1.73
CA LYS A 283 12.96 7.41 -2.73
C LYS A 283 13.16 8.89 -2.95
N LYS A 284 13.29 9.29 -4.21
CA LYS A 284 13.38 10.69 -4.62
C LYS A 284 12.04 11.39 -4.53
N THR A 285 12.07 12.69 -4.26
CA THR A 285 10.89 13.53 -4.14
C THR A 285 10.16 13.59 -5.49
N LYS A 286 8.86 13.31 -5.47
CA LYS A 286 7.94 13.51 -6.60
C LYS A 286 6.76 14.36 -6.12
N ALA A 287 6.09 15.04 -7.05
CA ALA A 287 5.01 15.98 -6.74
C ALA A 287 3.87 15.35 -5.91
N TYR A 288 3.58 14.07 -6.12
CA TYR A 288 2.50 13.35 -5.42
C TYR A 288 2.92 12.72 -4.08
N ASP A 289 4.14 12.96 -3.57
CA ASP A 289 4.68 12.18 -2.44
C ASP A 289 3.90 12.32 -1.13
N ASP A 290 3.15 13.41 -0.92
CA ASP A 290 2.22 13.54 0.22
C ASP A 290 1.02 12.57 0.14
N ASN A 291 0.78 11.97 -1.03
CA ASN A 291 -0.23 10.96 -1.31
C ASN A 291 0.33 9.52 -1.35
N VAL A 292 1.52 9.31 -0.79
CA VAL A 292 2.17 7.99 -0.75
C VAL A 292 2.35 7.54 0.69
N HIS A 293 1.89 6.33 0.98
CA HIS A 293 2.06 5.66 2.27
C HIS A 293 2.96 4.43 2.13
N PHE A 294 3.66 4.08 3.21
CA PHE A 294 4.53 2.91 3.28
C PHE A 294 4.15 2.06 4.49
N TRP A 295 3.65 0.85 4.28
CA TRP A 295 3.43 -0.15 5.33
C TRP A 295 4.59 -1.15 5.38
N VAL A 296 5.23 -1.23 6.53
CA VAL A 296 6.49 -1.96 6.75
C VAL A 296 6.26 -3.03 7.82
N GLY A 297 6.03 -4.28 7.42
CA GLY A 297 5.76 -5.41 8.32
C GLY A 297 7.01 -6.25 8.62
N ASN A 298 7.32 -6.47 9.90
CA ASN A 298 8.38 -7.36 10.41
C ASN A 298 9.69 -7.44 9.56
N PRO A 299 10.38 -6.33 9.20
CA PRO A 299 11.61 -6.42 8.43
C PRO A 299 12.70 -7.23 9.14
N GLY A 300 13.32 -8.14 8.39
CA GLY A 300 14.49 -8.90 8.85
C GLY A 300 15.69 -8.02 9.19
N SER A 301 15.85 -6.87 8.53
CA SER A 301 16.87 -5.87 8.84
C SER A 301 16.45 -4.51 8.29
N TRP A 302 17.01 -3.44 8.84
CA TRP A 302 16.61 -2.06 8.56
C TRP A 302 17.75 -1.28 7.94
N ALA A 303 17.45 -0.38 7.00
CA ALA A 303 18.42 0.66 6.63
C ALA A 303 18.42 1.72 7.73
N TRP A 304 19.45 1.69 8.56
CA TRP A 304 19.62 2.64 9.66
C TRP A 304 19.94 4.04 9.15
N LEU A 305 19.38 5.06 9.82
CA LEU A 305 19.48 6.46 9.40
C LEU A 305 20.73 7.15 9.96
N ASP A 306 21.21 6.71 11.12
CA ASP A 306 22.43 7.19 11.77
C ASP A 306 23.50 6.09 11.89
N ASP A 307 24.58 6.41 12.59
CA ASP A 307 25.72 5.51 12.81
C ASP A 307 25.66 4.83 14.19
N GLN A 308 24.60 5.08 14.97
CA GLN A 308 24.43 4.57 16.32
C GLN A 308 23.61 3.29 16.32
N ARG A 309 24.30 2.14 16.39
CA ARG A 309 23.66 0.83 16.58
C ARG A 309 23.42 0.55 18.06
N PRO A 310 22.28 -0.07 18.43
CA PRO A 310 22.00 -0.43 19.83
C PRO A 310 22.97 -1.48 20.38
N TYR A 311 23.45 -2.39 19.53
CA TYR A 311 24.39 -3.46 19.93
C TYR A 311 25.67 -3.36 19.10
N GLN A 312 26.76 -2.93 19.75
CA GLN A 312 28.04 -2.72 19.07
C GLN A 312 28.77 -4.04 18.81
N ASN A 313 29.41 -4.15 17.64
CA ASN A 313 30.28 -5.26 17.28
C ASN A 313 31.43 -4.74 16.40
N ALA A 314 32.59 -4.51 17.01
CA ALA A 314 33.75 -3.94 16.33
C ALA A 314 34.32 -4.84 15.20
N SER A 315 34.09 -6.16 15.26
CA SER A 315 34.54 -7.11 14.25
C SER A 315 33.62 -7.19 13.03
N CYS A 316 32.45 -6.54 13.06
CA CYS A 316 31.49 -6.61 11.97
C CYS A 316 31.84 -5.64 10.83
N ALA A 317 32.61 -6.13 9.85
CA ALA A 317 32.93 -5.34 8.67
C ALA A 317 31.69 -4.98 7.85
N GLY A 318 31.64 -3.74 7.34
CA GLY A 318 30.55 -3.28 6.47
C GLY A 318 29.18 -3.14 7.16
N TRP A 319 29.13 -3.02 8.50
CA TRP A 319 27.92 -2.80 9.29
C TRP A 319 27.06 -1.61 8.84
N ASN A 320 27.67 -0.64 8.17
CA ASN A 320 27.00 0.54 7.63
C ASN A 320 26.91 0.55 6.10
N ASN A 321 27.12 -0.59 5.45
CA ASN A 321 26.90 -0.74 4.01
C ASN A 321 25.40 -0.67 3.70
N TRP A 322 25.09 -0.15 2.52
CA TRP A 322 23.73 0.02 2.03
C TRP A 322 22.94 -1.28 2.07
N GLY A 323 21.74 -1.19 2.66
CA GLY A 323 20.96 -2.31 3.17
C GLY A 323 20.86 -2.27 4.70
N TYR A 324 21.97 -1.98 5.38
CA TYR A 324 22.05 -1.90 6.84
C TYR A 324 22.20 -0.47 7.38
N GLY A 325 22.62 0.47 6.52
CA GLY A 325 22.68 1.90 6.83
C GLY A 325 23.07 2.74 5.63
N ILE A 326 23.14 4.06 5.82
CA ILE A 326 23.44 5.03 4.77
C ILE A 326 24.80 5.73 4.92
N GLY A 327 25.61 5.37 5.92
CA GLY A 327 26.89 6.06 6.17
C GLY A 327 28.02 5.69 5.20
N ASN A 328 28.02 4.48 4.61
CA ASN A 328 29.00 4.15 3.55
C ASN A 328 28.47 4.52 2.15
N ILE A 329 28.76 5.74 1.71
CA ILE A 329 28.32 6.31 0.42
C ILE A 329 28.69 5.40 -0.78
N SER A 330 29.87 4.79 -0.77
CA SER A 330 30.34 3.94 -1.89
C SER A 330 29.43 2.72 -2.11
N SER A 331 28.82 2.22 -1.04
CA SER A 331 27.94 1.06 -1.06
C SER A 331 26.51 1.39 -1.51
N VAL A 332 26.08 2.65 -1.34
CA VAL A 332 24.76 3.17 -1.74
C VAL A 332 24.57 2.99 -3.24
N ILE A 333 23.40 2.56 -3.64
CA ILE A 333 23.05 2.31 -5.06
C ILE A 333 23.07 3.60 -5.89
N GLY A 334 23.42 3.47 -7.17
CA GLY A 334 23.50 4.60 -8.10
C GLY A 334 22.22 5.43 -8.22
N TYR A 335 21.05 4.85 -7.89
CA TYR A 335 19.74 5.52 -7.83
C TYR A 335 19.78 6.81 -6.98
N ALA A 336 20.34 6.74 -5.76
CA ALA A 336 20.35 7.87 -4.82
C ALA A 336 21.76 8.22 -4.30
N ARG A 337 22.83 7.55 -4.77
CA ARG A 337 24.20 7.81 -4.29
C ARG A 337 24.59 9.28 -4.33
N ARG A 338 24.20 10.01 -5.38
CA ARG A 338 24.49 11.45 -5.48
C ARG A 338 23.76 12.25 -4.39
N ASP A 339 22.48 11.96 -4.16
CA ASP A 339 21.69 12.61 -3.12
C ASP A 339 22.31 12.36 -1.73
N VAL A 340 22.67 11.10 -1.42
CA VAL A 340 23.31 10.76 -0.13
C VAL A 340 24.68 11.43 0.01
N ASN A 341 25.46 11.47 -1.07
CA ASN A 341 26.77 12.14 -1.08
C ASN A 341 26.65 13.67 -0.92
N ALA A 342 25.57 14.26 -1.43
CA ALA A 342 25.32 15.69 -1.35
C ALA A 342 24.87 16.11 0.06
N SER A 343 23.94 15.37 0.68
CA SER A 343 23.59 15.54 2.10
C SER A 343 22.86 14.31 2.61
N ARG A 344 23.45 13.63 3.60
CA ARG A 344 22.81 12.52 4.31
C ARG A 344 21.62 13.01 5.14
N GLU A 345 21.76 14.18 5.74
CA GLU A 345 20.77 14.83 6.60
C GLU A 345 19.49 15.09 5.80
N ALA A 346 19.60 15.58 4.57
CA ALA A 346 18.45 15.78 3.69
C ALA A 346 17.72 14.47 3.33
N ILE A 347 18.43 13.33 3.27
CA ILE A 347 17.80 12.01 3.08
C ILE A 347 17.01 11.61 4.33
N VAL A 348 17.59 11.82 5.51
CA VAL A 348 16.96 11.53 6.79
C VAL A 348 15.70 12.40 6.96
N GLU A 349 15.80 13.71 6.75
CA GLU A 349 14.65 14.62 6.85
C GLU A 349 13.57 14.30 5.81
N ARG A 350 13.97 13.98 4.57
CA ARG A 350 13.02 13.52 3.55
C ARG A 350 12.30 12.26 4.01
N PHE A 351 13.00 11.26 4.54
CA PHE A 351 12.35 10.06 5.09
C PHE A 351 11.41 10.36 6.25
N ARG A 352 11.83 11.20 7.20
CA ARG A 352 11.03 11.61 8.37
C ARG A 352 9.75 12.34 7.96
N SER A 353 9.75 13.06 6.84
CA SER A 353 8.56 13.73 6.30
C SER A 353 7.52 12.80 5.66
N ARG A 354 7.88 11.54 5.37
CA ARG A 354 7.00 10.56 4.69
C ARG A 354 6.01 9.91 5.66
N LYS A 355 4.89 9.45 5.12
CA LYS A 355 3.92 8.61 5.84
C LYS A 355 4.38 7.16 5.88
N VAL A 356 5.08 6.78 6.94
CA VAL A 356 5.63 5.43 7.12
C VAL A 356 5.00 4.78 8.34
N HIS A 357 4.44 3.60 8.15
CA HIS A 357 3.70 2.85 9.15
C HIS A 357 4.43 1.54 9.42
N TYR A 358 5.07 1.46 10.58
CA TYR A 358 5.82 0.29 11.02
C TYR A 358 4.88 -0.67 11.74
N ALA A 359 4.86 -1.93 11.32
CA ALA A 359 4.07 -2.98 11.96
C ALA A 359 4.98 -4.11 12.45
N VAL A 360 4.93 -4.41 13.75
CA VAL A 360 5.71 -5.50 14.36
C VAL A 360 4.81 -6.47 15.10
N GLY A 361 5.00 -7.78 14.87
CA GLY A 361 4.32 -8.83 15.64
C GLY A 361 4.91 -8.91 17.05
N LEU A 362 4.06 -8.82 18.08
CA LEU A 362 4.49 -8.87 19.49
C LEU A 362 5.10 -10.23 19.87
N ALA A 363 4.82 -11.29 19.09
CA ALA A 363 5.46 -12.59 19.24
C ALA A 363 6.57 -12.84 18.21
N ASP A 364 6.96 -11.86 17.39
CA ASP A 364 7.99 -12.04 16.35
C ASP A 364 9.41 -11.93 16.92
N MET A 365 9.76 -12.92 17.74
CA MET A 365 11.07 -13.05 18.39
C MET A 365 12.08 -13.85 17.52
N GLY A 366 11.72 -14.17 16.27
CA GLY A 366 12.60 -14.90 15.35
C GLY A 366 13.81 -14.07 14.90
N PRO A 367 14.94 -14.73 14.53
CA PRO A 367 16.23 -14.06 14.29
C PRO A 367 16.30 -13.23 13.00
N GLY A 368 15.38 -13.45 12.06
CA GLY A 368 15.35 -12.75 10.76
C GLY A 368 16.66 -12.86 9.99
N ASP A 369 17.23 -11.71 9.62
CA ASP A 369 18.56 -11.62 9.02
C ASP A 369 19.66 -11.94 10.06
N THR A 370 20.45 -12.98 9.81
CA THR A 370 21.45 -13.48 10.78
C THR A 370 22.86 -12.94 10.55
N HIS A 371 23.08 -12.10 9.54
CA HIS A 371 24.38 -11.46 9.32
C HIS A 371 24.74 -10.52 10.48
N CYS A 372 26.04 -10.32 10.74
CA CYS A 372 26.48 -9.51 11.87
C CYS A 372 25.94 -8.07 11.81
N GLN A 373 25.77 -7.52 10.60
CA GLN A 373 25.30 -6.16 10.38
C GLN A 373 23.85 -5.99 10.86
N ALA A 374 23.01 -7.01 10.66
CA ALA A 374 21.64 -7.05 11.18
C ALA A 374 21.62 -7.30 12.69
N LYS A 375 22.47 -8.18 13.21
CA LYS A 375 22.57 -8.45 14.66
C LYS A 375 22.93 -7.21 15.48
N MET A 376 23.68 -6.27 14.92
CA MET A 376 23.95 -4.98 15.56
C MET A 376 22.69 -4.12 15.77
N GLN A 377 21.61 -4.39 15.03
CA GLN A 377 20.31 -3.69 15.13
C GLN A 377 19.38 -4.32 16.17
N GLY A 378 19.63 -5.59 16.53
CA GLY A 378 18.80 -6.39 17.44
C GLY A 378 18.88 -7.89 17.16
N GLY A 379 18.49 -8.67 18.17
CA GLY A 379 18.51 -10.13 18.13
C GLY A 379 17.37 -10.73 17.31
N SER A 380 16.19 -10.11 17.33
CA SER A 380 14.96 -10.58 16.69
C SER A 380 14.26 -9.51 15.85
N HIS A 381 13.21 -9.86 15.09
CA HIS A 381 12.39 -8.88 14.36
C HIS A 381 11.79 -7.82 15.29
N LEU A 382 11.21 -8.26 16.42
CA LEU A 382 10.60 -7.37 17.41
C LEU A 382 11.62 -6.43 18.07
N ASP A 383 12.79 -6.96 18.45
CA ASP A 383 13.89 -6.16 18.99
C ASP A 383 14.38 -5.12 17.95
N ARG A 384 14.66 -5.55 16.72
CA ARG A 384 15.12 -4.65 15.64
C ARG A 384 14.11 -3.55 15.32
N GLY A 385 12.83 -3.89 15.23
CA GLY A 385 11.78 -2.93 14.92
C GLY A 385 11.62 -1.87 16.01
N SER A 386 11.59 -2.29 17.28
CA SER A 386 11.54 -1.35 18.41
C SER A 386 12.80 -0.49 18.51
N GLN A 387 13.99 -1.06 18.32
CA GLN A 387 15.24 -0.30 18.29
C GLN A 387 15.31 0.72 17.15
N PHE A 388 14.78 0.37 15.97
CA PHE A 388 14.68 1.32 14.85
C PHE A 388 13.74 2.49 15.21
N VAL A 389 12.60 2.22 15.83
CA VAL A 389 11.67 3.28 16.32
C VAL A 389 12.32 4.18 17.36
N LEU A 390 13.04 3.61 18.33
CA LEU A 390 13.81 4.38 19.32
C LEU A 390 14.90 5.24 18.65
N SER A 391 15.50 4.76 17.56
CA SER A 391 16.46 5.56 16.77
C SER A 391 15.80 6.79 16.13
N LEU A 392 14.56 6.67 15.65
CA LEU A 392 13.82 7.82 15.12
C LEU A 392 13.59 8.87 16.20
N GLY A 393 13.29 8.45 17.43
CA GLY A 393 13.14 9.35 18.59
C GLY A 393 14.39 10.18 18.88
N ARG A 394 15.59 9.58 18.74
CA ARG A 394 16.87 10.28 18.92
C ARG A 394 17.17 11.29 17.80
N LEU A 395 16.58 11.09 16.62
CA LEU A 395 16.76 11.95 15.44
C LEU A 395 15.76 13.11 15.40
N GLY A 396 15.50 13.77 16.53
CA GLY A 396 14.58 14.91 16.61
C GLY A 396 13.12 14.53 16.88
N GLY A 397 12.88 13.50 17.72
CA GLY A 397 11.56 13.03 18.10
C GLY A 397 10.95 12.01 17.13
N PHE A 398 9.85 11.37 17.50
CA PHE A 398 9.16 10.47 16.58
C PHE A 398 8.41 11.27 15.50
N PRO A 399 8.56 10.97 14.18
CA PRO A 399 7.94 11.78 13.14
C PRO A 399 6.41 11.74 13.19
N PRO A 400 5.72 12.90 13.08
CA PRO A 400 4.28 13.00 13.33
C PRO A 400 3.40 12.33 12.26
N LYS A 401 3.94 12.10 11.06
CA LYS A 401 3.25 11.40 9.96
C LYS A 401 3.50 9.89 9.97
N GLN A 402 4.28 9.38 10.91
CA GLN A 402 4.64 7.97 11.01
C GLN A 402 3.89 7.30 12.16
N THR A 403 3.84 5.97 12.15
CA THR A 403 3.17 5.18 13.20
C THR A 403 3.98 3.94 13.55
N PHE A 404 3.84 3.47 14.79
CA PHE A 404 4.38 2.18 15.22
C PHE A 404 3.23 1.33 15.77
N ASP A 405 2.84 0.33 14.98
CA ASP A 405 1.71 -0.53 15.22
C ASP A 405 2.23 -1.90 15.70
N VAL A 406 2.29 -2.07 17.03
CA VAL A 406 2.58 -3.39 17.64
C VAL A 406 1.32 -4.25 17.55
N ILE A 407 1.46 -5.46 17.00
CA ILE A 407 0.38 -6.38 16.69
C ILE A 407 0.43 -7.57 17.66
N ALA A 408 -0.50 -7.61 18.60
CA ALA A 408 -0.69 -8.78 19.46
C ALA A 408 -1.24 -9.97 18.68
N GLY A 409 -1.02 -11.19 19.19
CA GLY A 409 -1.58 -12.38 18.56
C GLY A 409 -0.82 -12.89 17.34
N THR A 410 0.28 -12.25 16.94
CA THR A 410 1.01 -12.56 15.70
C THR A 410 2.51 -12.64 15.89
N SER A 411 3.16 -13.51 15.12
CA SER A 411 4.62 -13.62 14.99
C SER A 411 5.05 -13.25 13.56
N HIS A 412 6.01 -13.96 12.99
CA HIS A 412 6.51 -13.78 11.62
C HIS A 412 5.56 -14.34 10.55
N GLN A 413 4.26 -14.06 10.66
CA GLN A 413 3.21 -14.60 9.81
C GLN A 413 2.72 -13.54 8.82
N ASP A 414 2.82 -13.82 7.52
CA ASP A 414 2.52 -12.84 6.45
C ASP A 414 1.10 -12.28 6.57
N TYR A 415 0.10 -13.15 6.44
CA TYR A 415 -1.31 -12.75 6.38
C TYR A 415 -1.84 -12.20 7.70
N PRO A 416 -1.60 -12.82 8.88
CA PRO A 416 -1.98 -12.25 10.17
C PRO A 416 -1.47 -10.83 10.37
N MET A 417 -0.24 -10.53 9.95
CA MET A 417 0.32 -9.18 10.01
C MET A 417 -0.36 -8.20 9.05
N ILE A 418 -0.60 -8.60 7.79
CA ILE A 418 -1.25 -7.75 6.78
C ILE A 418 -2.71 -7.46 7.16
N ARG A 419 -3.42 -8.47 7.68
CA ARG A 419 -4.87 -8.44 7.94
C ARG A 419 -5.27 -7.91 9.31
N ALA A 420 -4.32 -7.73 10.22
CA ALA A 420 -4.57 -7.17 11.54
C ALA A 420 -5.23 -5.79 11.44
N ASP A 421 -6.11 -5.46 12.38
CA ASP A 421 -6.92 -4.24 12.31
C ASP A 421 -6.08 -2.96 12.17
N LYS A 422 -4.97 -2.86 12.91
CA LYS A 422 -4.02 -1.75 12.77
C LYS A 422 -3.42 -1.69 11.36
N SER A 423 -3.00 -2.82 10.80
CA SER A 423 -2.45 -2.88 9.43
C SER A 423 -3.51 -2.54 8.39
N VAL A 424 -4.73 -3.06 8.51
CA VAL A 424 -5.87 -2.71 7.64
C VAL A 424 -6.14 -1.22 7.69
N GLN A 425 -6.11 -0.62 8.89
CA GLN A 425 -6.23 0.83 9.05
C GLN A 425 -5.16 1.59 8.27
N ARG A 426 -3.89 1.15 8.29
CA ARG A 426 -2.81 1.84 7.55
C ARG A 426 -2.84 1.58 6.04
N ILE A 427 -3.12 0.35 5.64
CA ILE A 427 -3.06 -0.09 4.24
C ILE A 427 -4.28 0.42 3.45
N PHE A 428 -5.49 0.32 4.02
CA PHE A 428 -6.73 0.54 3.26
C PHE A 428 -7.51 1.78 3.69
N LEU A 429 -7.47 2.18 4.96
CA LEU A 429 -8.44 3.15 5.49
C LEU A 429 -7.88 4.57 5.74
N SER A 430 -6.65 4.67 6.23
CA SER A 430 -6.02 5.95 6.59
C SER A 430 -5.93 6.84 5.35
N ASP A 431 -6.48 8.04 5.40
CA ASP A 431 -6.53 9.00 4.28
C ASP A 431 -7.22 8.48 3.01
N PHE A 432 -8.07 7.43 3.09
CA PHE A 432 -8.69 6.83 1.91
C PHE A 432 -9.45 7.84 1.04
N ASN A 433 -10.22 8.72 1.68
CA ASN A 433 -11.00 9.73 0.99
C ASN A 433 -10.28 11.08 0.80
N THR A 434 -9.01 11.17 1.20
CA THR A 434 -8.24 12.41 1.21
C THR A 434 -7.31 12.49 0.00
N SER A 435 -7.19 13.67 -0.61
CA SER A 435 -6.13 13.98 -1.58
C SER A 435 -5.36 15.20 -1.05
N PHE A 436 -4.06 15.03 -0.87
CA PHE A 436 -3.16 16.09 -0.41
C PHE A 436 -2.63 16.89 -1.60
N PRO A 437 -2.39 18.20 -1.42
CA PRO A 437 -1.78 19.04 -2.44
C PRO A 437 -0.47 18.47 -2.96
N LEU A 438 -0.18 18.72 -4.24
CA LEU A 438 1.10 18.35 -4.82
C LEU A 438 2.22 19.21 -4.23
N LEU A 439 3.38 18.60 -3.98
CA LEU A 439 4.58 19.30 -3.58
C LEU A 439 5.02 20.26 -4.70
N ALA A 440 5.20 21.53 -4.34
CA ALA A 440 5.73 22.54 -5.26
C ALA A 440 7.22 22.33 -5.55
N ASN A 441 7.99 21.89 -4.53
CA ASN A 441 9.40 21.60 -4.67
C ASN A 441 9.64 20.09 -4.76
N THR A 442 10.20 19.64 -5.89
CA THR A 442 10.60 18.24 -6.12
C THR A 442 12.11 18.06 -6.27
N THR A 443 12.91 19.08 -5.95
CA THR A 443 14.38 19.01 -6.03
C THR A 443 14.92 18.03 -5.01
N ASN A 444 15.97 17.32 -5.39
CA ASN A 444 16.73 16.43 -4.53
C ASN A 444 18.17 16.95 -4.39
N PRO A 445 18.86 16.68 -3.26
CA PRO A 445 20.20 17.20 -3.00
C PRO A 445 21.23 16.88 -4.08
N GLY A 446 21.08 15.74 -4.77
CA GLY A 446 21.99 15.27 -5.81
C GLY A 446 21.59 15.64 -7.24
N ASP A 447 20.54 16.44 -7.42
CA ASP A 447 20.11 16.90 -8.74
C ASP A 447 21.16 17.85 -9.32
N ARG A 448 21.43 17.71 -10.62
CA ARG A 448 22.36 18.61 -11.30
C ARG A 448 21.67 19.95 -11.50
N PRO A 449 22.34 21.10 -11.29
CA PRO A 449 21.82 22.36 -11.77
C PRO A 449 21.55 22.26 -13.28
N PRO A 450 20.51 22.94 -13.80
CA PRO A 450 20.35 23.06 -15.24
C PRO A 450 21.65 23.59 -15.82
N HIS A 451 22.23 22.93 -16.82
CA HIS A 451 23.40 23.47 -17.50
C HIS A 451 23.01 24.84 -18.08
N GLU A 452 23.71 25.91 -17.68
CA GLU A 452 23.68 27.14 -18.46
C GLU A 452 24.19 26.79 -19.86
N HIS A 453 23.30 26.86 -20.85
CA HIS A 453 23.64 26.65 -22.23
C HIS A 453 24.55 27.80 -22.68
N HIS A 454 25.87 27.62 -22.58
CA HIS A 454 26.79 28.37 -23.42
C HIS A 454 26.52 27.95 -24.87
N GLY A 455 26.12 28.94 -25.67
CA GLY A 455 25.46 28.76 -26.95
C GLY A 455 26.21 27.87 -27.92
N HIS A 456 25.56 26.77 -28.30
CA HIS A 456 25.67 26.20 -29.64
C HIS A 456 24.26 25.76 -30.07
N ASN A 457 23.82 26.29 -31.21
CA ASN A 457 22.56 25.98 -31.87
C ASN A 457 22.49 24.48 -32.21
N HIS A 458 21.94 23.68 -31.31
CA HIS A 458 21.35 22.40 -31.64
C HIS A 458 19.96 22.33 -30.99
N THR A 459 18.94 22.26 -31.83
CA THR A 459 17.56 21.99 -31.46
C THR A 459 17.46 20.58 -30.88
N HIS A 460 17.78 20.44 -29.60
CA HIS A 460 17.42 19.27 -28.82
C HIS A 460 16.00 19.46 -28.33
N HIS A 461 15.08 18.65 -28.86
CA HIS A 461 13.79 18.41 -28.22
C HIS A 461 14.07 17.80 -26.84
N ASP A 462 13.95 18.62 -25.81
CA ASP A 462 13.82 18.16 -24.44
C ASP A 462 12.60 17.21 -24.39
N PRO A 463 12.74 15.95 -23.92
CA PRO A 463 11.60 15.06 -23.84
C PRO A 463 10.57 15.69 -22.92
N ASN A 464 9.43 16.09 -23.51
CA ASN A 464 8.28 16.65 -22.82
C ASN A 464 8.03 15.88 -21.52
N VAL A 465 8.34 16.50 -20.37
CA VAL A 465 7.90 16.02 -19.07
C VAL A 465 6.38 15.88 -19.17
N PRO A 466 5.81 14.67 -19.00
CA PRO A 466 4.37 14.50 -19.07
C PRO A 466 3.74 15.41 -18.02
N LYS A 467 3.07 16.47 -18.46
CA LYS A 467 2.29 17.33 -17.57
C LYS A 467 1.26 16.43 -16.90
N LEU A 468 1.19 16.43 -15.56
CA LEU A 468 0.13 15.77 -14.82
C LEU A 468 -1.22 16.22 -15.41
N LYS A 469 -1.91 15.33 -16.11
CA LYS A 469 -3.23 15.61 -16.66
C LYS A 469 -4.24 15.41 -15.53
N MET A 470 -4.52 16.50 -14.81
CA MET A 470 -5.60 16.54 -13.82
C MET A 470 -6.93 16.70 -14.54
N PHE A 471 -7.85 15.75 -14.37
CA PHE A 471 -9.22 15.84 -14.90
C PHE A 471 -10.17 16.71 -14.05
N SER A 472 -9.69 17.26 -12.93
CA SER A 472 -10.42 18.25 -12.13
C SER A 472 -9.50 19.38 -11.68
N THR A 473 -9.24 20.33 -12.59
CA THR A 473 -8.79 21.66 -12.18
C THR A 473 -9.99 22.61 -12.19
N PRO A 474 -9.96 23.74 -11.45
CA PRO A 474 -11.03 24.73 -11.51
C PRO A 474 -11.37 25.15 -12.94
N LYS A 475 -10.38 25.20 -13.84
CA LYS A 475 -10.58 25.49 -15.28
C LYS A 475 -11.39 24.42 -16.00
N HIS A 476 -11.12 23.13 -15.76
CA HIS A 476 -11.91 22.03 -16.37
C HIS A 476 -13.34 21.99 -15.82
N ARG A 477 -13.55 22.32 -14.54
CA ARG A 477 -14.89 22.43 -13.94
C ARG A 477 -15.70 23.57 -14.58
N ILE A 478 -15.07 24.72 -14.83
CA ILE A 478 -15.72 25.85 -15.53
C ILE A 478 -16.10 25.46 -16.95
N ILE A 479 -15.20 24.81 -17.70
CA ILE A 479 -15.47 24.37 -19.09
C ILE A 479 -16.60 23.33 -19.12
N ALA A 480 -16.58 22.33 -18.24
CA ALA A 480 -17.63 21.32 -18.15
C ALA A 480 -18.99 21.93 -17.77
N THR A 481 -19.01 22.88 -16.82
CA THR A 481 -20.23 23.61 -16.44
C THR A 481 -20.73 24.47 -17.60
N GLY A 482 -19.83 25.09 -18.36
CA GLY A 482 -20.17 25.86 -19.56
C GLY A 482 -20.75 24.99 -20.69
N LEU A 483 -20.18 23.80 -20.93
CA LEU A 483 -20.70 22.85 -21.91
C LEU A 483 -22.07 22.30 -21.53
N LEU A 484 -22.26 21.94 -20.25
CA LEU A 484 -23.54 21.45 -19.73
C LEU A 484 -24.61 22.56 -19.74
N GLY A 485 -24.26 23.77 -19.29
CA GLY A 485 -25.17 24.91 -19.32
C GLY A 485 -25.52 25.33 -20.76
N GLY A 486 -24.53 25.30 -21.66
CA GLY A 486 -24.70 25.62 -23.08
C GLY A 486 -25.59 24.60 -23.79
N SER A 487 -25.42 23.31 -23.54
CA SER A 487 -26.26 22.27 -24.16
C SER A 487 -27.71 22.34 -23.66
N VAL A 488 -27.92 22.51 -22.35
CA VAL A 488 -29.26 22.71 -21.77
C VAL A 488 -29.93 23.96 -22.34
N PHE A 489 -29.21 25.08 -22.44
CA PHE A 489 -29.73 26.31 -23.02
C PHE A 489 -30.10 26.14 -24.50
N LEU A 490 -29.24 25.49 -25.30
CA LEU A 490 -29.51 25.22 -26.71
C LEU A 490 -30.74 24.33 -26.90
N THR A 491 -30.90 23.29 -26.07
CA THR A 491 -32.09 22.43 -26.10
C THR A 491 -33.35 23.22 -25.78
N ILE A 492 -33.33 24.03 -24.71
CA ILE A 492 -34.46 24.88 -24.35
C ILE A 492 -34.78 25.86 -25.48
N ALA A 493 -33.78 26.59 -25.98
CA ALA A 493 -33.93 27.57 -27.06
C ALA A 493 -34.51 26.91 -28.33
N PHE A 494 -33.99 25.75 -28.72
CA PHE A 494 -34.46 24.98 -29.87
C PHE A 494 -35.95 24.62 -29.73
N PHE A 495 -36.36 24.02 -28.60
CA PHE A 495 -37.76 23.65 -28.39
C PHE A 495 -38.70 24.84 -28.17
N THR A 496 -38.22 25.97 -27.65
CA THR A 496 -39.01 27.21 -27.58
C THR A 496 -39.18 27.90 -28.93
N MET A 497 -38.23 27.72 -29.86
CA MET A 497 -38.27 28.32 -31.20
C MET A 497 -39.07 27.48 -32.21
N LEU A 498 -39.20 26.17 -31.97
CA LEU A 498 -39.93 25.25 -32.84
C LEU A 498 -41.36 25.72 -33.22
N PRO A 499 -42.20 26.24 -32.30
CA PRO A 499 -43.54 26.74 -32.63
C PRO A 499 -43.58 28.00 -33.51
N PHE A 500 -42.46 28.73 -33.59
CA PHE A 500 -42.35 29.94 -34.43
C PHE A 500 -41.77 29.63 -35.81
N ILE A 501 -41.05 28.52 -35.96
CA ILE A 501 -40.44 28.08 -37.21
C ILE A 501 -41.38 27.15 -37.99
N PHE A 502 -42.12 26.31 -37.27
CA PHE A 502 -43.14 25.44 -37.85
C PHE A 502 -44.52 25.98 -37.48
N SER A 503 -45.17 26.66 -38.43
CA SER A 503 -46.60 26.94 -38.31
C SER A 503 -47.37 25.63 -38.37
N ASP A 504 -48.43 25.49 -37.57
CA ASP A 504 -49.31 24.32 -37.57
C ASP A 504 -49.68 23.93 -39.01
N ASN A 505 -49.29 22.72 -39.43
CA ASN A 505 -49.71 22.14 -40.70
C ASN A 505 -51.15 21.60 -40.62
N TYR A 506 -51.94 22.12 -39.66
CA TYR A 506 -53.31 21.74 -39.40
C TYR A 506 -54.25 22.63 -40.21
N ASP A 507 -54.64 22.14 -41.38
CA ASP A 507 -55.78 22.69 -42.12
C ASP A 507 -57.06 21.98 -41.66
N ASP A 508 -57.77 22.60 -40.72
CA ASP A 508 -59.05 22.11 -40.19
C ASP A 508 -60.05 21.79 -41.32
N ARG A 509 -59.97 22.49 -42.46
CA ARG A 509 -60.89 22.28 -43.57
C ARG A 509 -60.65 20.93 -44.26
N SER A 510 -59.41 20.55 -44.50
CA SER A 510 -59.07 19.24 -45.08
C SER A 510 -59.33 18.10 -44.10
N TYR A 511 -59.11 18.29 -42.80
CA TYR A 511 -59.45 17.32 -41.76
C TYR A 511 -60.96 17.06 -41.67
N GLN A 512 -61.77 18.12 -41.67
CA GLN A 512 -63.24 18.00 -41.67
C GLN A 512 -63.76 17.35 -42.95
N MET A 513 -63.17 17.65 -44.11
CA MET A 513 -63.51 16.98 -45.36
C MET A 513 -63.20 15.48 -45.33
N GLU A 514 -62.02 15.08 -44.83
CA GLU A 514 -61.64 13.68 -44.70
C GLU A 514 -62.51 12.92 -43.68
N MET A 515 -62.83 13.53 -42.54
CA MET A 515 -63.74 12.92 -41.57
C MET A 515 -65.18 12.81 -42.10
N SER A 516 -65.62 13.76 -42.92
CA SER A 516 -66.94 13.71 -43.56
C SER A 516 -67.02 12.65 -44.66
N SER A 517 -65.93 12.39 -45.40
CA SER A 517 -65.86 11.34 -46.42
C SER A 517 -65.79 9.96 -45.78
N ARG A 518 -65.01 9.80 -44.69
CA ARG A 518 -64.98 8.56 -43.90
C ARG A 518 -66.33 8.23 -43.26
N ARG A 519 -67.10 9.22 -42.80
CA ARG A 519 -68.46 8.99 -42.28
C ARG A 519 -69.45 8.51 -43.35
N ARG A 520 -69.30 8.95 -44.61
CA ARG A 520 -70.15 8.49 -45.73
C ARG A 520 -69.81 7.10 -46.23
N LEU A 521 -68.60 6.60 -45.96
CA LEU A 521 -68.17 5.25 -46.34
C LEU A 521 -68.56 4.19 -45.29
N LEU A 522 -69.05 4.61 -44.12
CA LEU A 522 -69.44 3.76 -42.99
C LEU A 522 -70.96 3.78 -42.72
N SER A 523 -71.74 4.44 -43.59
CA SER A 523 -73.21 4.41 -43.65
C SER A 523 -73.63 3.74 -44.94
#